data_AF-A0A1F6W2E2-F1
#
_entry.id   AF-A0A1F6W2E2-F1
#
_cell.length_a   1.000
_cell.length_b   1.000
_cell.length_c   1.000
_cell.angle_alpha   90.00
_cell.angle_beta   90.00
_cell.angle_gamma   90.00
#
_symmetry.space_group_name_H-M   'P 1'
#
loop_
_entity.id
_entity.type
_entity.pdbx_description
1 polymer ?
#
loop_
_entity_poly.entity_id
_entity_poly.type
_entity_poly.pdbx_seq_one_letter_code
_entity_poly.pdbx_strand_id
1 'polypeptide(L)'
;MTDKLKKIIQDEVGVLPKETQGAINSLDWVSIAEEIGKKNLLNESEINDLQVETLLTLVGIEEMGSYTKNIENKVGTSKDEAEKLAGELVEKIFTPIANILTENIKNNIKNKNPNWQQSVNFILSGGDYTAFIERRSDMINTTPISPLSGGTIPPRPDKGEVGRGF
;
A
#
# COMPACT_ATOMS: atom_id res chain seq x y z
N MET A 1 -10.19 -29.51 4.28
CA MET A 1 -8.81 -29.06 3.98
C MET A 1 -7.82 -30.20 4.26
N THR A 2 -6.92 -30.49 3.33
CA THR A 2 -5.89 -31.53 3.49
C THR A 2 -4.69 -31.05 4.32
N ASP A 3 -4.00 -31.97 5.01
CA ASP A 3 -2.78 -31.65 5.79
C ASP A 3 -1.67 -31.05 4.91
N LYS A 4 -1.59 -31.49 3.66
CA LYS A 4 -0.65 -30.94 2.67
C LYS A 4 -0.93 -29.47 2.39
N LEU A 5 -2.19 -29.11 2.17
CA LEU A 5 -2.59 -27.73 1.91
C LEU A 5 -2.33 -26.83 3.12
N LYS A 6 -2.62 -27.31 4.33
CA LYS A 6 -2.31 -26.60 5.57
C LYS A 6 -0.83 -26.25 5.69
N LYS A 7 0.05 -27.19 5.33
CA LYS A 7 1.50 -26.97 5.35
C LYS A 7 1.94 -25.93 4.31
N ILE A 8 1.42 -26.03 3.08
CA ILE A 8 1.72 -25.06 2.02
C ILE A 8 1.32 -23.64 2.45
N ILE A 9 0.14 -23.47 3.05
CA ILE A 9 -0.31 -22.18 3.58
C ILE A 9 0.71 -21.61 4.59
N GLN A 10 1.18 -22.43 5.53
CA GLN A 10 2.14 -22.00 6.55
C GLN A 10 3.49 -21.62 5.94
N ASP A 11 3.97 -22.39 4.98
CA ASP A 11 5.27 -22.17 4.32
C ASP A 11 5.22 -20.86 3.48
N GLU A 12 4.18 -20.67 2.66
CA GLU A 12 4.04 -19.49 1.79
C GLU A 12 3.74 -18.20 2.57
N VAL A 13 2.88 -18.25 3.60
CA VAL A 13 2.66 -17.08 4.46
C VAL A 13 3.92 -16.79 5.28
N GLY A 14 4.66 -17.81 5.69
CA GLY A 14 5.85 -17.69 6.54
C GLY A 14 7.00 -16.87 5.94
N VAL A 15 7.10 -16.79 4.60
CA VAL A 15 8.14 -16.04 3.90
C VAL A 15 7.79 -14.56 3.67
N LEU A 16 6.54 -14.15 3.90
CA LEU A 16 6.10 -12.76 3.69
C LEU A 16 6.66 -11.80 4.75
N PRO A 17 6.65 -10.48 4.53
CA PRO A 17 6.96 -9.50 5.58
C PRO A 17 6.05 -9.67 6.81
N LYS A 18 6.55 -9.32 8.02
CA LYS A 18 5.83 -9.56 9.28
C LYS A 18 4.49 -8.84 9.37
N GLU A 19 4.41 -7.67 8.78
CA GLU A 19 3.19 -6.87 8.68
C GLU A 19 2.15 -7.58 7.81
N THR A 20 2.57 -8.17 6.69
CA THR A 20 1.73 -8.97 5.79
C THR A 20 1.28 -10.26 6.45
N GLN A 21 2.20 -10.98 7.11
CA GLN A 21 1.88 -12.16 7.91
C GLN A 21 0.82 -11.84 8.97
N GLY A 22 1.00 -10.74 9.70
CA GLY A 22 0.09 -10.31 10.75
C GLY A 22 -1.31 -10.02 10.22
N ALA A 23 -1.42 -9.34 9.07
CA ALA A 23 -2.72 -9.05 8.46
C ALA A 23 -3.43 -10.32 7.97
N ILE A 24 -2.73 -11.21 7.26
CA ILE A 24 -3.33 -12.47 6.77
C ILE A 24 -3.76 -13.36 7.95
N ASN A 25 -2.93 -13.48 8.98
CA ASN A 25 -3.23 -14.31 10.15
C ASN A 25 -4.27 -13.71 11.11
N SER A 26 -4.64 -12.43 10.93
CA SER A 26 -5.67 -11.78 11.75
C SER A 26 -7.10 -12.22 11.39
N LEU A 27 -7.26 -12.86 10.25
CA LEU A 27 -8.53 -13.33 9.72
C LEU A 27 -8.44 -14.82 9.40
N ASP A 28 -9.42 -15.61 9.85
CA ASP A 28 -9.54 -17.02 9.47
C ASP A 28 -10.13 -17.16 8.06
N TRP A 29 -9.36 -16.71 7.07
CA TRP A 29 -9.77 -16.67 5.67
C TRP A 29 -10.03 -18.07 5.09
N VAL A 30 -9.38 -19.11 5.65
CA VAL A 30 -9.56 -20.52 5.23
C VAL A 30 -10.97 -20.98 5.54
N SER A 31 -11.44 -20.75 6.77
CA SER A 31 -12.81 -21.09 7.19
C SER A 31 -13.84 -20.25 6.43
N ILE A 32 -13.57 -18.96 6.21
CA ILE A 32 -14.47 -18.08 5.43
C ILE A 32 -14.61 -18.59 3.99
N ALA A 33 -13.51 -18.95 3.33
CA ALA A 33 -13.54 -19.50 1.98
C ALA A 33 -14.29 -20.84 1.93
N GLU A 34 -14.12 -21.70 2.93
CA GLU A 34 -14.86 -22.97 3.05
C GLU A 34 -16.37 -22.74 3.22
N GLU A 35 -16.79 -21.80 4.07
CA GLU A 35 -18.20 -21.45 4.26
C GLU A 35 -18.83 -20.90 2.98
N ILE A 36 -18.12 -20.02 2.27
CA ILE A 36 -18.58 -19.46 0.99
C ILE A 36 -18.70 -20.56 -0.07
N GLY A 37 -17.71 -21.46 -0.15
CA GLY A 37 -17.75 -22.58 -1.09
C GLY A 37 -18.93 -23.52 -0.81
N LYS A 38 -19.14 -23.91 0.46
CA LYS A 38 -20.29 -24.72 0.89
C LYS A 38 -21.63 -24.06 0.57
N LYS A 39 -21.76 -22.75 0.82
CA LYS A 39 -22.96 -21.96 0.49
C LYS A 39 -23.29 -21.98 -1.01
N ASN A 40 -22.27 -22.09 -1.87
CA ASN A 40 -22.42 -22.19 -3.32
C ASN A 40 -22.37 -23.63 -3.84
N LEU A 41 -22.59 -24.62 -2.96
CA LEU A 41 -22.69 -26.04 -3.29
C LEU A 41 -21.42 -26.65 -3.92
N LEU A 42 -20.26 -26.03 -3.68
CA LEU A 42 -18.98 -26.61 -4.08
C LEU A 42 -18.70 -27.89 -3.29
N ASN A 43 -18.14 -28.89 -3.96
CA ASN A 43 -17.66 -30.11 -3.32
C ASN A 43 -16.30 -29.89 -2.63
N GLU A 44 -15.83 -30.89 -1.89
CA GLU A 44 -14.58 -30.75 -1.11
C GLU A 44 -13.35 -30.44 -1.98
N SER A 45 -13.25 -31.02 -3.18
CA SER A 45 -12.15 -30.74 -4.10
C SER A 45 -12.19 -29.29 -4.55
N GLU A 46 -13.35 -28.83 -5.02
CA GLU A 46 -13.57 -27.46 -5.49
C GLU A 46 -13.33 -26.43 -4.39
N ILE A 47 -13.70 -26.74 -3.14
CA ILE A 47 -13.39 -25.89 -1.98
C ILE A 47 -11.88 -25.82 -1.74
N ASN A 48 -11.16 -26.94 -1.85
CA ASN A 48 -9.70 -26.92 -1.70
C ASN A 48 -9.05 -26.09 -2.82
N ASP A 49 -9.55 -26.21 -4.06
CA ASP A 49 -9.06 -25.42 -5.19
C ASP A 49 -9.35 -23.92 -4.96
N LEU A 50 -10.54 -23.57 -4.47
CA LEU A 50 -10.88 -22.19 -4.11
C LEU A 50 -9.95 -21.62 -3.04
N GLN A 51 -9.61 -22.42 -2.03
CA GLN A 51 -8.65 -22.05 -0.99
C GLN A 51 -7.23 -21.84 -1.55
N VAL A 52 -6.83 -22.64 -2.54
CA VAL A 52 -5.54 -22.48 -3.24
C VAL A 52 -5.51 -21.17 -4.02
N GLU A 53 -6.51 -20.89 -4.86
CA GLU A 53 -6.56 -19.65 -5.65
C GLU A 53 -6.62 -18.41 -4.74
N THR A 54 -7.35 -18.51 -3.61
CA THR A 54 -7.40 -17.45 -2.59
C THR A 54 -6.01 -17.22 -1.99
N LEU A 55 -5.30 -18.28 -1.61
CA LEU A 55 -3.94 -18.19 -1.07
C LEU A 55 -2.99 -17.54 -2.06
N LEU A 56 -2.96 -18.02 -3.31
CA LEU A 56 -2.05 -17.52 -4.35
C LEU A 56 -2.23 -16.03 -4.59
N THR A 57 -3.48 -15.56 -4.54
CA THR A 57 -3.80 -14.13 -4.66
C THR A 57 -3.40 -13.35 -3.40
N LEU A 58 -3.65 -13.89 -2.19
CA LEU A 58 -3.26 -13.25 -0.93
C LEU A 58 -1.75 -13.06 -0.79
N VAL A 59 -0.96 -14.03 -1.24
CA VAL A 59 0.51 -13.96 -1.19
C VAL A 59 1.12 -13.23 -2.38
N GLY A 60 0.29 -12.80 -3.34
CA GLY A 60 0.71 -12.00 -4.50
C GLY A 60 1.41 -12.79 -5.60
N ILE A 61 1.26 -14.12 -5.65
CA ILE A 61 1.71 -14.95 -6.78
C ILE A 61 0.78 -14.75 -7.97
N GLU A 62 -0.52 -14.60 -7.71
CA GLU A 62 -1.52 -14.32 -8.72
C GLU A 62 -2.09 -12.90 -8.58
N GLU A 63 -2.38 -12.29 -9.72
CA GLU A 63 -2.94 -10.95 -9.77
C GLU A 63 -4.44 -10.94 -9.50
N MET A 64 -4.89 -9.99 -8.68
CA MET A 64 -6.31 -9.81 -8.36
C MET A 64 -7.21 -9.64 -9.59
N GLY A 65 -6.70 -9.02 -10.67
CA GLY A 65 -7.43 -8.86 -11.94
C GLY A 65 -7.73 -10.19 -12.65
N SER A 66 -6.98 -11.25 -12.35
CA SER A 66 -7.20 -12.59 -12.89
C SER A 66 -7.99 -13.50 -11.95
N TYR A 67 -8.26 -13.07 -10.72
CA TYR A 67 -8.81 -13.91 -9.66
C TYR A 67 -10.14 -14.59 -10.03
N THR A 68 -11.11 -13.84 -10.57
CA THR A 68 -12.39 -14.40 -11.03
C THR A 68 -12.19 -15.46 -12.12
N LYS A 69 -11.30 -15.19 -13.07
CA LYS A 69 -10.98 -16.13 -14.16
C LYS A 69 -10.28 -17.37 -13.63
N ASN A 70 -9.45 -17.23 -12.60
CA ASN A 70 -8.78 -18.35 -11.97
C ASN A 70 -9.79 -19.25 -11.24
N ILE A 71 -10.75 -18.66 -10.51
CA ILE A 71 -11.88 -19.41 -9.93
C ILE A 71 -12.62 -20.20 -11.01
N GLU A 72 -13.04 -19.54 -12.11
CA GLU A 72 -13.73 -20.20 -13.22
C GLU A 72 -12.95 -21.43 -13.73
N ASN A 73 -11.65 -21.27 -13.99
CA ASN A 73 -10.83 -22.30 -14.61
C ASN A 73 -10.37 -23.41 -13.66
N LYS A 74 -10.15 -23.10 -12.38
CA LYS A 74 -9.49 -24.00 -11.42
C LYS A 74 -10.48 -24.67 -10.49
N VAL A 75 -11.51 -23.93 -10.07
CA VAL A 75 -12.63 -24.45 -9.28
C VAL A 75 -13.65 -25.12 -10.20
N GLY A 76 -13.66 -24.82 -11.49
CA GLY A 76 -14.53 -25.48 -12.48
C GLY A 76 -15.96 -24.95 -12.48
N THR A 77 -16.15 -23.68 -12.10
CA THR A 77 -17.47 -23.03 -12.04
C THR A 77 -17.84 -22.41 -13.38
N SER A 78 -19.11 -22.06 -13.56
CA SER A 78 -19.49 -21.12 -14.62
C SER A 78 -18.93 -19.73 -14.35
N LYS A 79 -18.90 -18.87 -15.37
CA LYS A 79 -18.47 -17.48 -15.26
C LYS A 79 -19.29 -16.69 -14.23
N ASP A 80 -20.62 -16.82 -14.26
CA ASP A 80 -21.51 -16.08 -13.36
C ASP A 80 -21.32 -16.52 -11.89
N GLU A 81 -21.10 -17.82 -11.67
CA GLU A 81 -20.77 -18.36 -10.34
C GLU A 81 -19.39 -17.88 -9.87
N ALA A 82 -18.40 -17.86 -10.76
CA ALA A 82 -17.06 -17.35 -10.46
C ALA A 82 -17.12 -15.86 -10.05
N GLU A 83 -17.87 -15.03 -10.77
CA GLU A 83 -18.05 -13.61 -10.45
C GLU A 83 -18.69 -13.43 -9.07
N LYS A 84 -19.71 -14.22 -8.76
CA LYS A 84 -20.37 -14.19 -7.45
C LYS A 84 -19.43 -14.63 -6.31
N LEU A 85 -18.73 -15.74 -6.49
CA LEU A 85 -17.76 -16.26 -5.52
C LEU A 85 -16.64 -15.26 -5.27
N ALA A 86 -16.05 -14.75 -6.36
CA ALA A 86 -15.00 -13.74 -6.28
C ALA A 86 -15.49 -12.51 -5.51
N GLY A 87 -16.69 -11.99 -5.80
CA GLY A 87 -17.28 -10.86 -5.10
C GLY A 87 -17.42 -11.10 -3.59
N GLU A 88 -17.98 -12.24 -3.18
CA GLU A 88 -18.13 -12.59 -1.75
C GLU A 88 -16.76 -12.71 -1.04
N LEU A 89 -15.76 -13.29 -1.70
CA LEU A 89 -14.40 -13.46 -1.15
C LEU A 89 -13.66 -12.11 -1.08
N VAL A 90 -13.82 -11.24 -2.09
CA VAL A 90 -13.27 -9.88 -2.09
C VAL A 90 -13.78 -9.12 -0.87
N GLU A 91 -15.08 -9.16 -0.64
CA GLU A 91 -15.72 -8.44 0.45
C GLU A 91 -15.32 -9.00 1.83
N LYS A 92 -15.30 -10.33 1.97
CA LYS A 92 -15.14 -10.98 3.29
C LYS A 92 -13.71 -11.31 3.67
N ILE A 93 -12.79 -11.39 2.71
CA ILE A 93 -11.39 -11.77 2.94
C ILE A 93 -10.44 -10.65 2.53
N PHE A 94 -10.42 -10.30 1.24
CA PHE A 94 -9.41 -9.39 0.72
C PHE A 94 -9.57 -7.97 1.26
N THR A 95 -10.79 -7.46 1.35
CA THR A 95 -11.06 -6.10 1.84
C THR A 95 -10.64 -5.92 3.30
N PRO A 96 -11.03 -6.81 4.26
CA PRO A 96 -10.55 -6.72 5.63
C PRO A 96 -9.02 -6.79 5.76
N ILE A 97 -8.37 -7.71 5.05
CA ILE A 97 -6.91 -7.86 5.09
C ILE A 97 -6.23 -6.60 4.52
N ALA A 98 -6.71 -6.06 3.39
CA ALA A 98 -6.19 -4.84 2.78
C ALA A 98 -6.37 -3.62 3.70
N ASN A 99 -7.47 -3.53 4.42
CA ASN A 99 -7.71 -2.47 5.40
C ASN A 99 -6.69 -2.54 6.54
N ILE A 100 -6.47 -3.74 7.11
CA ILE A 100 -5.48 -3.94 8.17
C ILE A 100 -4.07 -3.59 7.70
N LEU A 101 -3.69 -4.01 6.49
CA LEU A 101 -2.40 -3.63 5.90
C LEU A 101 -2.27 -2.12 5.75
N THR A 102 -3.31 -1.47 5.24
CA THR A 102 -3.34 -0.01 5.05
C THR A 102 -3.23 0.73 6.39
N GLU A 103 -3.92 0.26 7.43
CA GLU A 103 -3.84 0.82 8.77
C GLU A 103 -2.45 0.62 9.39
N ASN A 104 -1.87 -0.56 9.26
CA ASN A 104 -0.52 -0.87 9.74
C ASN A 104 0.52 0.03 9.07
N ILE A 105 0.40 0.27 7.76
CA ILE A 105 1.27 1.18 7.00
C ILE A 105 1.09 2.62 7.51
N LYS A 106 -0.16 3.10 7.64
CA LYS A 106 -0.45 4.46 8.15
C LYS A 106 0.11 4.68 9.55
N ASN A 107 -0.03 3.70 10.44
CA ASN A 107 0.46 3.79 11.82
C ASN A 107 2.00 3.77 11.88
N ASN A 108 2.66 3.03 10.99
CA ASN A 108 4.12 3.06 10.86
C ASN A 108 4.64 4.40 10.31
N ILE A 109 3.92 5.04 9.38
CA ILE A 109 4.30 6.34 8.81
C ILE A 109 4.16 7.47 9.85
N LYS A 110 3.08 7.48 10.63
CA LYS A 110 2.86 8.51 11.68
C LYS A 110 3.95 8.54 12.74
N ASN A 111 4.70 7.45 12.91
CA ASN A 111 5.70 7.28 13.96
C ASN A 111 7.16 7.49 13.47
N LYS A 112 7.39 7.99 12.24
CA LYS A 112 8.74 8.29 11.75
C LYS A 112 8.85 9.71 11.20
N ASN A 113 9.75 10.50 11.79
CA ASN A 113 10.33 11.66 11.12
C ASN A 113 11.32 11.10 10.07
N PRO A 114 11.02 11.16 8.77
CA PRO A 114 11.85 10.51 7.75
C PRO A 114 13.26 11.10 7.80
N ASN A 115 14.26 10.23 7.83
CA ASN A 115 15.65 10.63 7.74
C ASN A 115 15.93 11.13 6.31
N TRP A 116 16.70 12.22 6.17
CA TRP A 116 17.08 12.80 4.87
C TRP A 116 17.63 11.78 3.86
N GLN A 117 18.29 10.72 4.32
CA GLN A 117 18.79 9.62 3.48
C GLN A 117 17.66 8.82 2.83
N GLN A 118 16.54 8.61 3.55
CA GLN A 118 15.35 7.95 3.01
C GLN A 118 14.71 8.80 1.92
N SER A 119 14.65 10.12 2.13
CA SER A 119 14.16 11.07 1.11
C SER A 119 15.04 11.06 -0.13
N VAL A 120 16.37 11.12 0.02
CA VAL A 120 17.30 11.07 -1.13
C VAL A 120 17.18 9.74 -1.88
N ASN A 121 17.12 8.60 -1.19
CA ASN A 121 16.97 7.30 -1.85
C ASN A 121 15.66 7.19 -2.63
N PHE A 122 14.56 7.71 -2.07
CA PHE A 122 13.26 7.74 -2.75
C PHE A 122 13.27 8.67 -3.98
N ILE A 123 13.94 9.82 -3.89
CA ILE A 123 14.12 10.75 -5.02
C ILE A 123 14.90 10.07 -6.14
N LEU A 124 16.02 9.42 -5.81
CA LEU A 124 16.87 8.75 -6.79
C LEU A 124 16.21 7.51 -7.42
N SER A 125 15.28 6.86 -6.72
CA SER A 125 14.47 5.77 -7.29
C SER A 125 13.31 6.26 -8.18
N GLY A 126 13.07 7.56 -8.27
CA GLY A 126 11.97 8.14 -9.04
C GLY A 126 10.59 8.01 -8.39
N GLY A 127 10.53 7.96 -7.05
CA GLY A 127 9.27 7.84 -6.32
C GLY A 127 8.38 9.10 -6.40
N ASP A 128 7.09 8.97 -6.05
CA ASP A 128 6.13 10.08 -5.99
C ASP A 128 6.45 11.08 -4.86
N TYR A 129 7.01 12.23 -5.25
CA TYR A 129 7.45 13.31 -4.38
C TYR A 129 6.35 13.96 -3.54
N THR A 130 5.07 13.75 -3.87
CA THR A 130 3.94 14.35 -3.13
C THR A 130 3.87 13.90 -1.67
N ALA A 131 4.51 12.78 -1.32
CA ALA A 131 4.63 12.30 0.06
C ALA A 131 5.47 13.22 0.98
N PHE A 132 6.30 14.12 0.41
CA PHE A 132 7.15 15.06 1.17
C PHE A 132 6.69 16.51 1.04
N ILE A 133 5.70 16.77 0.19
CA ILE A 133 5.11 18.11 0.04
C ILE A 133 4.02 18.25 1.10
N GLU A 134 4.30 19.05 2.12
CA GLU A 134 3.32 19.42 3.13
C GLU A 134 2.09 20.05 2.45
N ARG A 135 0.93 19.40 2.57
CA ARG A 135 -0.30 19.88 1.94
C ARG A 135 -0.75 21.12 2.71
N ARG A 136 -0.59 22.31 2.11
CA ARG A 136 -0.96 23.62 2.70
C ARG A 136 -2.42 23.74 3.17
N SER A 137 -3.26 22.74 2.99
CA SER A 137 -4.65 22.72 3.49
C SER A 137 -4.76 22.68 5.02
N ASP A 138 -3.72 22.23 5.73
CA ASP A 138 -3.69 22.26 7.21
C ASP A 138 -3.13 23.58 7.77
N MET A 139 -2.71 24.50 6.90
CA MET A 139 -2.29 25.86 7.24
C MET A 139 -3.42 26.87 6.99
N ILE A 140 -4.55 26.72 7.67
CA ILE A 140 -5.47 27.86 7.86
C ILE A 140 -5.12 28.49 9.21
N ASN A 141 -4.45 29.63 9.14
CA ASN A 141 -3.95 30.51 10.22
C ASN A 141 -2.47 30.39 10.60
N THR A 142 -1.56 30.73 9.69
CA THR A 142 -0.56 31.75 10.03
C THR A 142 -0.30 32.64 8.80
N THR A 143 -0.29 33.94 9.04
CA THR A 143 -0.11 35.01 8.06
C THR A 143 1.19 34.81 7.26
N PRO A 144 1.21 35.01 5.93
CA PRO A 144 2.40 34.71 5.13
C PRO A 144 3.48 35.77 5.33
N ILE A 145 4.65 35.38 5.85
CA ILE A 145 5.86 36.19 5.78
C ILE A 145 6.46 35.97 4.37
N SER A 146 6.45 37.02 3.55
CA SER A 146 7.10 37.00 2.22
C SER A 146 8.63 36.96 2.36
N PRO A 147 9.34 36.07 1.66
CA PRO A 147 10.79 36.14 1.57
C PRO A 147 11.22 36.96 0.33
N LEU A 148 12.31 37.73 0.53
CA LEU A 148 13.16 38.41 -0.46
C LEU A 148 12.73 39.81 -0.94
N SER A 149 13.12 40.83 -0.18
CA SER A 149 13.48 42.16 -0.71
C SER A 149 15.00 42.20 -0.89
N GLY A 150 15.46 42.42 -2.12
CA GLY A 150 16.86 42.44 -2.50
C GLY A 150 17.59 43.74 -2.17
N GLY A 151 18.80 43.60 -1.64
CA GLY A 151 20.01 44.37 -1.94
C GLY A 151 20.02 45.90 -1.80
N THR A 152 20.79 46.40 -0.84
CA THR A 152 21.59 47.63 -1.03
C THR A 152 23.01 47.43 -0.49
N ILE A 153 23.98 47.60 -1.38
CA ILE A 153 25.42 47.62 -1.14
C ILE A 153 25.75 48.94 -0.40
N PRO A 154 26.64 48.98 0.61
CA PRO A 154 27.06 50.24 1.23
C PRO A 154 27.87 51.11 0.25
N PRO A 155 27.74 52.45 0.28
CA PRO A 155 28.40 53.31 -0.68
C PRO A 155 29.93 53.32 -0.53
N ARG A 156 30.59 53.35 -1.69
CA ARG A 156 32.04 53.48 -1.90
C ARG A 156 32.54 54.83 -1.36
N PRO A 157 33.69 54.89 -0.67
CA PRO A 157 34.24 56.16 -0.19
C PRO A 157 34.76 57.00 -1.37
N ASP A 158 34.34 58.27 -1.37
CA ASP A 158 34.60 59.25 -2.41
C ASP A 158 36.10 59.58 -2.52
N LYS A 159 36.64 59.50 -3.73
CA LYS A 159 38.03 59.87 -4.04
C LYS A 159 38.03 61.26 -4.65
N GLY A 160 38.29 62.26 -3.79
CA GLY A 160 39.03 63.48 -4.07
C GLY A 160 38.68 64.27 -5.34
N GLU A 161 37.93 65.36 -5.17
CA GLU A 161 38.02 66.50 -6.09
C GLU A 161 39.25 67.37 -5.75
N VAL A 162 40.08 67.55 -6.76
CA VAL A 162 41.20 68.48 -6.82
C VAL A 162 40.73 69.86 -7.29
N GLY A 163 40.92 70.87 -6.45
CA GLY A 163 41.42 72.22 -6.79
C GLY A 163 40.59 73.17 -7.68
N ARG A 164 40.22 74.32 -7.10
CA ARG A 164 40.32 75.72 -7.60
C ARG A 164 39.75 76.60 -6.47
N GLY A 165 40.49 77.47 -5.77
CA GLY A 165 41.32 78.57 -6.24
C GLY A 165 40.61 79.88 -5.92
N PHE A 166 41.05 80.60 -4.89
CA PHE A 166 41.03 82.05 -4.71
C PHE A 166 42.17 82.43 -3.77
#